data_AF-A0A7G9LCQ5-F1
#
_entry.id   AF-A0A7G9LCQ5-F1
#
_cell.length_a   1.000
_cell.length_b   1.000
_cell.length_c   1.000
_cell.angle_alpha   90.00
_cell.angle_beta   90.00
_cell.angle_gamma   90.00
#
_symmetry.space_group_name_H-M   'P 1'
#
loop_
_entity.id
_entity.type
_entity.pdbx_description
1 polymer ?
#
loop_
_entity_poly.entity_id
_entity_poly.type
_entity_poly.pdbx_seq_one_letter_code
_entity_poly.pdbx_strand_id
1 'polypeptide(L)'
;MKRFHYSFIMFFLLFNSYTQAQIGYRVLNVKQNSKDFKPLMYRTSNDSIGTGFGFVNPVDYSSIVFLKEKPVEETTKDWTVEKFRYVEIYDKNTITKLKELLEKRKMLDSTRLYEQTDKLNKVLDTFKIFVIKKNPNILLKNNMMYELIYENEQARLFRAVNPFLKHLYYIQSKKDNIYEGEIYSISVHEQKPFKRTAGRNLSHCPEIVKKIEDGNYFPFRGDEIKKFLDDYGILCDLK
;
A
#
# COMPACT_ATOMS: atom_id res chain seq x y z
N MET A 1 -65.24 -9.90 -0.56
CA MET A 1 -64.09 -9.21 -1.20
C MET A 1 -62.87 -9.22 -0.28
N LYS A 2 -62.07 -10.30 -0.24
CA LYS A 2 -60.77 -10.37 0.48
C LYS A 2 -59.87 -11.50 -0.07
N ARG A 3 -59.64 -11.55 -1.39
CA ARG A 3 -58.78 -12.59 -2.01
C ARG A 3 -57.73 -12.07 -3.01
N PHE A 4 -57.60 -10.76 -3.17
CA PHE A 4 -56.71 -10.16 -4.18
C PHE A 4 -55.44 -9.48 -3.63
N HIS A 5 -55.11 -9.64 -2.33
CA HIS A 5 -53.93 -8.98 -1.74
C HIS A 5 -52.72 -9.89 -1.48
N TYR A 6 -52.87 -11.22 -1.54
CA TYR A 6 -51.75 -12.13 -1.24
C TYR A 6 -50.84 -12.42 -2.45
N SER A 7 -51.33 -12.30 -3.70
CA SER A 7 -50.49 -12.52 -4.88
C SER A 7 -49.49 -11.39 -5.16
N PHE A 8 -49.78 -10.16 -4.74
CA PHE A 8 -48.89 -9.02 -5.01
C PHE A 8 -47.66 -9.01 -4.07
N ILE A 9 -47.83 -9.51 -2.83
CA ILE A 9 -46.76 -9.59 -1.82
C ILE A 9 -45.76 -10.70 -2.18
N MET A 10 -46.21 -11.79 -2.79
CA MET A 10 -45.33 -12.90 -3.18
C MET A 10 -44.42 -12.55 -4.37
N PHE A 11 -44.88 -11.68 -5.27
CA PHE A 11 -44.06 -11.22 -6.40
C PHE A 11 -42.94 -10.26 -5.96
N PHE A 12 -43.16 -9.45 -4.91
CA PHE A 12 -42.15 -8.52 -4.38
C PHE A 12 -41.02 -9.21 -3.59
N LEU A 13 -41.24 -10.42 -3.07
CA LEU A 13 -40.22 -11.19 -2.36
C LEU A 13 -39.25 -11.92 -3.30
N LEU A 14 -39.66 -12.21 -4.55
CA LEU A 14 -38.81 -12.91 -5.52
C LEU A 14 -37.84 -11.98 -6.27
N PHE A 15 -38.05 -10.66 -6.25
CA PHE A 15 -37.10 -9.69 -6.81
C PHE A 15 -35.98 -9.30 -5.85
N ASN A 16 -36.11 -9.56 -4.54
CA ASN A 16 -35.04 -9.28 -3.57
C ASN A 16 -33.93 -10.33 -3.54
N SER A 17 -34.10 -11.47 -4.21
CA SER A 17 -33.10 -12.56 -4.24
C SER A 17 -32.08 -12.46 -5.38
N TYR A 18 -32.26 -11.55 -6.34
CA TYR A 18 -31.35 -11.44 -7.51
C TYR A 18 -30.44 -10.22 -7.51
N THR A 19 -30.55 -9.34 -6.51
CA THR A 19 -29.57 -8.28 -6.27
C THR A 19 -28.56 -8.70 -5.19
N GLN A 20 -28.10 -9.95 -5.22
CA GLN A 20 -26.72 -10.19 -4.80
C GLN A 20 -25.85 -9.50 -5.84
N ALA A 21 -25.53 -8.24 -5.52
CA ALA A 21 -24.54 -7.46 -6.22
C ALA A 21 -23.38 -8.38 -6.59
N GLN A 22 -23.06 -8.43 -7.89
CA GLN A 22 -21.77 -8.89 -8.36
C GLN A 22 -20.72 -7.96 -7.72
N ILE A 23 -20.40 -8.20 -6.46
CA ILE A 23 -19.13 -7.82 -5.90
C ILE A 23 -18.16 -8.57 -6.79
N GLY A 24 -17.53 -7.86 -7.73
CA GLY A 24 -16.58 -8.46 -8.65
C GLY A 24 -15.50 -9.13 -7.81
N TYR A 25 -15.62 -10.44 -7.64
CA TYR A 25 -14.61 -11.22 -6.96
C TYR A 25 -13.33 -11.04 -7.77
N ARG A 26 -12.28 -10.54 -7.14
CA ARG A 26 -10.97 -10.52 -7.77
C ARG A 26 -10.55 -11.98 -7.88
N VAL A 27 -10.30 -12.44 -9.10
CA VAL A 27 -9.91 -13.81 -9.37
C VAL A 27 -8.44 -13.82 -9.74
N LEU A 28 -7.66 -14.66 -9.07
CA LEU A 28 -6.34 -15.02 -9.54
C LEU A 28 -6.51 -16.16 -10.57
N ASN A 29 -6.55 -15.78 -11.85
CA ASN A 29 -6.65 -16.74 -12.95
C ASN A 29 -5.44 -17.69 -13.00
N VAL A 30 -5.65 -18.94 -13.44
CA VAL A 30 -4.55 -19.90 -13.64
C VAL A 30 -3.52 -19.34 -14.64
N LYS A 31 -3.98 -18.65 -15.69
CA LYS A 31 -3.14 -17.89 -16.62
C LYS A 31 -3.12 -16.42 -16.22
N GLN A 32 -1.93 -15.87 -16.01
CA GLN A 32 -1.71 -14.45 -15.71
C GLN A 32 -1.10 -13.73 -16.90
N ASN A 33 -1.40 -12.44 -17.08
CA ASN A 33 -0.81 -11.65 -18.15
C ASN A 33 0.64 -11.32 -17.80
N SER A 34 1.57 -11.60 -18.71
CA SER A 34 3.01 -11.36 -18.50
C SER A 34 3.36 -9.88 -18.29
N LYS A 35 2.48 -8.95 -18.69
CA LYS A 35 2.65 -7.51 -18.45
C LYS A 35 2.48 -7.12 -16.97
N ASP A 36 1.75 -7.92 -16.20
CA ASP A 36 1.51 -7.67 -14.77
C ASP A 36 2.74 -8.06 -13.91
N PHE A 37 3.61 -8.93 -14.44
CA PHE A 37 4.86 -9.33 -13.80
C PHE A 37 5.91 -8.23 -13.91
N LYS A 38 6.00 -7.42 -12.85
CA LYS A 38 7.00 -6.36 -12.72
C LYS A 38 8.24 -6.88 -12.00
N PRO A 39 9.45 -6.44 -12.38
CA PRO A 39 10.65 -6.87 -11.67
C PRO A 39 10.58 -6.42 -10.22
N LEU A 40 11.05 -7.28 -9.32
CA LEU A 40 11.00 -7.03 -7.89
C LEU A 40 12.19 -7.64 -7.16
N MET A 41 12.47 -7.06 -6.01
CA MET A 41 13.33 -7.63 -4.97
C MET A 41 12.47 -7.86 -3.74
N TYR A 42 12.65 -8.99 -3.06
CA TYR A 42 11.92 -9.26 -1.83
C TYR A 42 12.85 -9.70 -0.72
N ARG A 43 12.35 -9.57 0.50
CA ARG A 43 12.91 -10.20 1.69
C ARG A 43 11.88 -11.12 2.32
N THR A 44 12.24 -12.38 2.50
CA THR A 44 11.36 -13.37 3.14
C THR A 44 11.32 -13.18 4.65
N SER A 45 10.55 -14.01 5.35
CA SER A 45 10.47 -13.99 6.81
C SER A 45 11.76 -14.41 7.52
N ASN A 46 12.67 -15.14 6.84
CA ASN A 46 13.97 -15.54 7.39
C ASN A 46 15.12 -14.62 6.93
N ASP A 47 14.77 -13.42 6.45
CA ASP A 47 15.68 -12.38 5.97
C ASP A 47 16.49 -12.73 4.72
N SER A 48 16.20 -13.86 4.04
CA SER A 48 16.76 -14.14 2.72
C SER A 48 16.25 -13.13 1.67
N ILE A 49 17.15 -12.75 0.77
CA ILE A 49 16.87 -11.81 -0.32
C ILE A 49 16.71 -12.60 -1.61
N GLY A 50 15.63 -12.32 -2.34
CA GLY A 50 15.37 -12.88 -3.65
C GLY A 50 15.07 -11.79 -4.67
N THR A 51 15.25 -12.12 -5.95
CA THR A 51 14.93 -11.26 -7.08
C THR A 51 14.12 -12.04 -8.11
N GLY A 52 13.19 -11.38 -8.77
CA GLY A 52 12.42 -11.97 -9.86
C GLY A 52 11.37 -11.00 -10.38
N PHE A 53 10.19 -11.53 -10.70
CA PHE A 53 9.09 -10.79 -11.31
C PHE A 53 7.79 -11.14 -10.61
N GLY A 54 6.90 -10.16 -10.42
CA GLY A 54 5.64 -10.41 -9.76
C GLY A 54 4.79 -9.17 -9.52
N PHE A 55 3.70 -9.37 -8.80
CA PHE A 55 2.77 -8.34 -8.39
C PHE A 55 2.00 -8.77 -7.13
N VAL A 56 1.37 -7.82 -6.47
CA VAL A 56 0.55 -8.06 -5.27
C VAL A 56 -0.62 -8.96 -5.60
N ASN A 57 -0.78 -10.04 -4.84
CA ASN A 57 -1.89 -10.97 -5.04
C ASN A 57 -3.24 -10.24 -4.82
N PRO A 58 -4.12 -10.19 -5.83
CA PRO A 58 -5.37 -9.43 -5.77
C PRO A 58 -6.45 -10.10 -4.90
N VAL A 59 -6.24 -11.37 -4.52
CA VAL A 59 -7.12 -12.17 -3.65
C VAL A 59 -6.63 -12.13 -2.19
N ASP A 60 -5.32 -12.15 -2.00
CA ASP A 60 -4.67 -12.13 -0.68
C ASP A 60 -3.57 -11.06 -0.63
N TYR A 61 -3.95 -9.87 -0.14
CA TYR A 61 -3.04 -8.72 0.05
C TYR A 61 -1.97 -8.93 1.15
N SER A 62 -1.70 -10.16 1.58
CA SER A 62 -0.55 -10.56 2.40
C SER A 62 0.54 -11.32 1.62
N SER A 63 0.34 -11.53 0.31
CA SER A 63 1.23 -12.30 -0.55
C SER A 63 1.45 -11.64 -1.91
N ILE A 64 2.46 -12.09 -2.66
CA ILE A 64 2.63 -11.74 -4.07
C ILE A 64 2.55 -12.98 -4.94
N VAL A 65 2.17 -12.76 -6.19
CA VAL A 65 2.34 -13.72 -7.29
C VAL A 65 3.74 -13.53 -7.85
N PHE A 66 4.53 -14.60 -7.92
CA PHE A 66 5.96 -14.55 -8.17
C PHE A 66 6.40 -15.49 -9.30
N LEU A 67 7.41 -15.04 -10.05
CA LEU A 67 8.19 -15.81 -11.01
C LEU A 67 9.67 -15.47 -10.85
N LYS A 68 10.52 -16.49 -10.88
CA LYS A 68 11.97 -16.30 -10.82
C LYS A 68 12.51 -15.62 -12.09
N GLU A 69 11.94 -15.96 -13.24
CA GLU A 69 12.37 -15.49 -14.55
C GLU A 69 11.32 -14.62 -15.22
N LYS A 70 11.76 -13.76 -16.14
CA LYS A 70 10.85 -12.90 -16.91
C LYS A 70 9.95 -13.78 -17.78
N PRO A 71 8.62 -13.66 -17.71
CA PRO A 71 7.77 -14.39 -18.63
C PRO A 71 8.02 -13.94 -20.08
N VAL A 72 8.19 -14.91 -20.98
CA VAL A 72 8.49 -14.70 -22.41
C VAL A 72 7.20 -14.61 -23.22
N GLU A 73 6.23 -15.46 -22.89
CA GLU A 73 4.93 -15.52 -23.55
C GLU A 73 4.02 -14.36 -23.11
N GLU A 74 2.88 -14.18 -23.80
CA GLU A 74 1.88 -13.17 -23.41
C GLU A 74 1.19 -13.51 -22.08
N THR A 75 1.06 -14.80 -21.78
CA THR A 75 0.50 -15.30 -20.52
C THR A 75 1.38 -16.37 -19.91
N THR A 76 1.36 -16.51 -18.59
CA THR A 76 2.14 -17.53 -17.87
C THR A 76 1.28 -18.23 -16.82
N LYS A 77 1.62 -19.50 -16.54
CA LYS A 77 0.95 -20.34 -15.53
C LYS A 77 1.87 -20.82 -14.41
N ASP A 78 3.19 -20.74 -14.61
CA ASP A 78 4.18 -21.34 -13.71
C ASP A 78 4.56 -20.42 -12.54
N TRP A 79 3.63 -19.55 -12.16
CA TRP A 79 3.81 -18.61 -11.05
C TRP A 79 3.53 -19.29 -9.72
N THR A 80 4.20 -18.81 -8.67
CA THR A 80 3.99 -19.24 -7.30
C THR A 80 3.34 -18.13 -6.49
N VAL A 81 2.70 -18.49 -5.37
CA VAL A 81 2.29 -17.52 -4.35
C VAL A 81 3.30 -17.59 -3.22
N GLU A 82 3.95 -16.48 -2.93
CA GLU A 82 4.94 -16.41 -1.88
C GLU A 82 4.58 -15.33 -0.85
N LYS A 83 4.94 -15.58 0.41
CA LYS A 83 4.75 -14.65 1.54
C LYS A 83 6.07 -14.01 1.90
N PHE A 84 6.05 -12.70 2.10
CA PHE A 84 7.26 -11.91 2.32
C PHE A 84 7.12 -11.00 3.52
N ARG A 85 8.26 -10.54 4.00
CA ARG A 85 8.36 -9.48 5.01
C ARG A 85 8.41 -8.10 4.35
N TYR A 86 9.06 -8.02 3.18
CA TYR A 86 9.28 -6.79 2.43
C TYR A 86 9.39 -7.08 0.93
N VAL A 87 8.86 -6.19 0.09
CA VAL A 87 8.98 -6.24 -1.38
C VAL A 87 9.23 -4.83 -1.94
N GLU A 88 10.20 -4.70 -2.83
CA GLU A 88 10.38 -3.54 -3.71
C GLU A 88 9.95 -3.93 -5.13
N ILE A 89 8.95 -3.24 -5.68
CA ILE A 89 8.51 -3.43 -7.07
C ILE A 89 8.99 -2.25 -7.91
N TYR A 90 9.69 -2.57 -9.01
CA TYR A 90 10.27 -1.58 -9.92
C TYR A 90 9.41 -1.43 -11.17
N ASP A 91 8.99 -0.21 -11.52
CA ASP A 91 8.26 -0.01 -12.78
C ASP A 91 9.18 -0.13 -14.02
N LYS A 92 8.61 -0.41 -15.19
CA LYS A 92 9.37 -0.66 -16.44
C LYS A 92 10.25 0.52 -16.85
N ASN A 93 9.78 1.76 -16.69
CA ASN A 93 10.55 2.96 -17.02
C ASN A 93 11.76 3.14 -16.09
N THR A 94 11.60 2.70 -14.85
CA THR A 94 12.61 2.74 -13.79
C THR A 94 13.77 1.79 -14.07
N ILE A 95 13.49 0.61 -14.63
CA ILE A 95 14.51 -0.42 -14.91
C ILE A 95 15.34 -0.10 -16.14
N THR A 96 14.73 0.48 -17.18
CA THR A 96 15.48 0.97 -18.35
C THR A 96 16.45 2.07 -17.92
N LYS A 97 15.99 3.04 -17.12
CA LYS A 97 16.85 4.07 -16.53
C LYS A 97 17.92 3.49 -15.59
N LEU A 98 17.59 2.48 -14.78
CA LEU A 98 18.53 1.80 -13.91
C LEU A 98 19.63 1.09 -14.71
N LYS A 99 19.27 0.40 -15.80
CA LYS A 99 20.24 -0.26 -16.70
C LYS A 99 21.17 0.76 -17.37
N GLU A 100 20.61 1.83 -17.94
CA GLU A 100 21.40 2.93 -18.53
C GLU A 100 22.35 3.57 -17.51
N LEU A 101 21.90 3.73 -16.26
CA LEU A 101 22.69 4.33 -15.19
C LEU A 101 23.74 3.37 -14.65
N LEU A 102 23.45 2.07 -14.55
CA LEU A 102 24.43 1.03 -14.18
C LEU A 102 25.50 0.84 -15.27
N GLU A 103 25.14 0.97 -16.55
CA GLU A 103 26.10 0.99 -17.66
C GLU A 103 27.01 2.23 -17.59
N LYS A 104 26.45 3.41 -17.28
CA LYS A 104 27.23 4.63 -17.00
C LYS A 104 28.09 4.51 -15.73
N ARG A 105 27.64 3.75 -14.73
CA ARG A 105 28.34 3.51 -13.45
C ARG A 105 29.65 2.73 -13.63
N LYS A 106 29.76 1.90 -14.67
CA LYS A 106 31.02 1.22 -15.04
C LYS A 106 32.10 2.20 -15.53
N MET A 107 31.79 3.49 -15.73
CA MET A 107 32.69 4.50 -16.28
C MET A 107 33.04 5.65 -15.33
N LEU A 108 32.67 5.60 -14.03
CA LEU A 108 32.80 6.74 -13.11
C LEU A 108 33.39 6.39 -11.73
N ASP A 109 34.17 7.34 -11.19
CA ASP A 109 34.87 7.25 -9.90
C ASP A 109 33.95 7.30 -8.66
N SER A 110 34.44 6.75 -7.54
CA SER A 110 33.67 6.40 -6.33
C SER A 110 32.86 7.53 -5.68
N THR A 111 33.33 8.78 -5.72
CA THR A 111 32.63 9.94 -5.12
C THR A 111 31.41 10.37 -5.93
N ARG A 112 31.47 10.28 -7.27
CA ARG A 112 30.32 10.57 -8.16
C ARG A 112 29.25 9.48 -8.10
N LEU A 113 29.64 8.28 -7.69
CA LEU A 113 28.76 7.14 -7.49
C LEU A 113 27.72 7.40 -6.39
N TYR A 114 28.10 8.07 -5.30
CA TYR A 114 27.22 8.34 -4.16
C TYR A 114 26.13 9.37 -4.52
N GLU A 115 26.52 10.49 -5.16
CA GLU A 115 25.57 11.52 -5.63
C GLU A 115 24.61 11.00 -6.70
N GLN A 116 25.08 10.13 -7.60
CA GLN A 116 24.21 9.49 -8.57
C GLN A 116 23.26 8.46 -7.94
N THR A 117 23.65 7.80 -6.84
CA THR A 117 22.80 6.83 -6.13
C THR A 117 21.65 7.53 -5.39
N ASP A 118 21.89 8.70 -4.79
CA ASP A 118 20.82 9.51 -4.17
C ASP A 118 19.83 10.07 -5.21
N LYS A 119 20.34 10.49 -6.38
CA LYS A 119 19.50 10.84 -7.54
C LYS A 119 18.76 9.64 -8.11
N LEU A 120 19.38 8.45 -8.13
CA LEU A 120 18.75 7.19 -8.54
C LEU A 120 17.53 6.91 -7.68
N ASN A 121 17.68 6.93 -6.36
CA ASN A 121 16.60 6.68 -5.40
C ASN A 121 15.43 7.66 -5.55
N LYS A 122 15.65 8.87 -6.08
CA LYS A 122 14.61 9.86 -6.40
C LYS A 122 13.94 9.65 -7.76
N VAL A 123 14.58 8.93 -8.69
CA VAL A 123 14.10 8.71 -10.07
C VAL A 123 13.43 7.36 -10.24
N LEU A 124 13.71 6.40 -9.35
CA LEU A 124 13.09 5.09 -9.40
C LEU A 124 11.68 5.17 -8.79
N ASP A 125 10.63 5.18 -9.64
CA ASP A 125 9.27 4.87 -9.21
C ASP A 125 9.29 3.43 -8.66
N THR A 126 9.46 3.33 -7.35
CA THR A 126 9.63 2.10 -6.58
C THR A 126 8.56 2.01 -5.54
N PHE A 127 7.78 0.94 -5.61
CA PHE A 127 6.78 0.65 -4.60
C PHE A 127 7.44 -0.18 -3.51
N LYS A 128 7.73 0.45 -2.37
CA LYS A 128 8.23 -0.23 -1.16
C LYS A 128 7.03 -0.72 -0.36
N ILE A 129 6.88 -2.04 -0.29
CA ILE A 129 5.74 -2.70 0.33
C ILE A 129 6.23 -3.49 1.55
N PHE A 130 5.61 -3.22 2.70
CA PHE A 130 5.94 -3.84 3.98
C PHE A 130 4.77 -4.66 4.48
N VAL A 131 5.06 -5.82 5.06
CA VAL A 131 4.08 -6.57 5.82
C VAL A 131 4.20 -6.17 7.29
N ILE A 132 3.24 -5.39 7.79
CA ILE A 132 3.23 -4.90 9.17
C ILE A 132 2.27 -5.76 9.99
N LYS A 133 2.77 -6.35 11.08
CA LYS A 133 2.03 -7.36 11.86
C LYS A 133 1.06 -6.75 12.87
N LYS A 134 1.39 -5.58 13.42
CA LYS A 134 0.68 -4.99 14.57
C LYS A 134 -0.17 -3.81 14.11
N ASN A 135 -1.47 -4.05 13.89
CA ASN A 135 -2.45 -2.98 13.83
C ASN A 135 -3.42 -3.10 15.02
N PRO A 136 -3.28 -2.27 16.06
CA PRO A 136 -4.13 -2.37 17.25
C PRO A 136 -5.60 -2.03 16.96
N ASN A 137 -5.92 -1.39 15.82
CA ASN A 137 -7.22 -0.80 15.53
C ASN A 137 -7.99 -1.48 14.39
N ILE A 138 -7.52 -2.60 13.84
CA ILE A 138 -8.24 -3.32 12.78
C ILE A 138 -8.62 -4.71 13.27
N LEU A 139 -9.92 -5.04 13.18
CA LEU A 139 -10.50 -6.38 13.40
C LEU A 139 -9.91 -7.48 12.49
N LEU A 140 -9.01 -7.13 11.59
CA LEU A 140 -8.27 -8.01 10.70
C LEU A 140 -6.95 -8.34 11.40
N LYS A 141 -6.93 -9.45 12.14
CA LYS A 141 -5.73 -10.04 12.77
C LYS A 141 -4.66 -10.52 11.76
N ASN A 142 -4.70 -10.04 10.52
CA ASN A 142 -3.89 -10.54 9.43
C ASN A 142 -2.85 -9.51 9.02
N ASN A 143 -1.63 -10.01 8.85
CA ASN A 143 -0.52 -9.37 8.15
C ASN A 143 -1.01 -8.69 6.85
N MET A 144 -1.09 -7.36 6.81
CA MET A 144 -1.45 -6.62 5.59
C MET A 144 -0.21 -6.02 4.94
N MET A 145 -0.23 -5.93 3.62
CA MET A 145 0.77 -5.19 2.86
C MET A 145 0.45 -3.68 2.84
N TYR A 146 1.47 -2.91 3.15
CA TYR A 146 1.45 -1.47 3.27
C TYR A 146 2.52 -0.87 2.36
N GLU A 147 2.11 0.00 1.44
CA GLU A 147 2.99 0.79 0.59
C GLU A 147 3.51 1.98 1.39
N LEU A 148 4.83 2.16 1.46
CA LEU A 148 5.44 3.36 2.02
C LEU A 148 5.29 4.52 1.04
N ILE A 149 4.50 5.53 1.42
CA ILE A 149 4.18 6.69 0.59
C ILE A 149 5.20 7.80 0.80
N TYR A 150 5.55 8.05 2.06
CA TYR A 150 6.50 9.08 2.44
C TYR A 150 7.14 8.75 3.79
N GLU A 151 8.40 9.15 3.97
CA GLU A 151 9.08 9.11 5.26
C GLU A 151 9.93 10.37 5.42
N ASN A 152 10.01 10.85 6.66
CA ASN A 152 10.96 11.89 7.06
C ASN A 152 11.91 11.32 8.11
N GLU A 153 12.55 12.18 8.92
CA GLU A 153 13.48 11.72 9.94
C GLU A 153 12.79 11.01 11.12
N GLN A 154 11.53 11.34 11.41
CA GLN A 154 10.83 10.92 12.63
C GLN A 154 9.67 9.94 12.40
N ALA A 155 9.04 9.95 11.23
CA ALA A 155 7.84 9.17 10.96
C ALA A 155 7.81 8.56 9.55
N ARG A 156 6.98 7.53 9.41
CA ARG A 156 6.67 6.83 8.16
C ARG A 156 5.17 6.94 7.91
N LEU A 157 4.80 7.20 6.66
CA LEU A 157 3.42 7.18 6.22
C LEU A 157 3.22 6.08 5.19
N PHE A 158 2.28 5.20 5.48
CA PHE A 158 1.90 4.10 4.62
C PHE A 158 0.48 4.25 4.09
N ARG A 159 0.20 3.55 3.00
CA ARG A 159 -1.14 3.29 2.47
C ARG A 159 -1.35 1.79 2.36
N ALA A 160 -2.57 1.33 2.66
CA ALA A 160 -2.90 -0.07 2.42
C ALA A 160 -2.85 -0.36 0.91
N VAL A 161 -2.19 -1.44 0.51
CA VAL A 161 -2.18 -1.88 -0.90
C VAL A 161 -3.57 -2.36 -1.34
N ASN A 162 -4.40 -2.78 -0.38
CA ASN A 162 -5.80 -3.11 -0.63
C ASN A 162 -6.56 -1.87 -1.18
N PRO A 163 -7.08 -1.93 -2.42
CA PRO A 163 -7.71 -0.78 -3.07
C PRO A 163 -9.05 -0.38 -2.44
N PHE A 164 -9.71 -1.27 -1.69
CA PHE A 164 -10.89 -0.93 -0.91
C PHE A 164 -10.55 0.00 0.26
N LEU A 165 -9.28 0.00 0.68
CA LEU A 165 -8.74 0.81 1.77
C LEU A 165 -7.84 1.95 1.27
N LYS A 166 -7.93 2.33 -0.01
CA LYS A 166 -7.10 3.39 -0.63
C LYS A 166 -7.20 4.76 0.05
N HIS A 167 -8.26 4.97 0.83
CA HIS A 167 -8.52 6.20 1.59
C HIS A 167 -8.00 6.13 3.03
N LEU A 168 -7.38 5.01 3.43
CA LEU A 168 -6.75 4.86 4.73
C LEU A 168 -5.24 5.03 4.59
N TYR A 169 -4.71 5.95 5.36
CA TYR A 169 -3.27 6.11 5.57
C TYR A 169 -2.92 5.67 6.98
N TYR A 170 -1.69 5.21 7.16
CA TYR A 170 -1.18 4.64 8.41
C TYR A 170 0.12 5.33 8.77
N ILE A 171 0.20 5.85 9.97
CA ILE A 171 1.36 6.61 10.46
C ILE A 171 2.09 5.74 11.47
N GLN A 172 3.40 5.68 11.38
CA GLN A 172 4.26 4.95 12.31
C GLN A 172 5.45 5.83 12.71
N SER A 173 5.85 5.75 13.98
CA SER A 173 7.10 6.36 14.43
C SER A 173 8.31 5.62 13.83
N LYS A 174 9.36 6.37 13.46
CA LYS A 174 10.64 5.77 13.03
C LYS A 174 11.46 5.18 14.17
N LYS A 175 11.14 5.58 15.41
CA LYS A 175 11.72 4.96 16.62
C LYS A 175 11.35 3.49 16.73
N ASP A 176 10.16 3.14 16.24
CA ASP A 176 9.72 1.76 16.25
C ASP A 176 10.31 0.98 15.08
N ASN A 177 10.45 -0.33 15.32
CA ASN A 177 10.74 -1.30 14.28
C ASN A 177 9.63 -1.27 13.22
N ILE A 178 9.99 -1.17 11.94
CA ILE A 178 9.02 -1.01 10.85
C ILE A 178 7.97 -2.12 10.77
N TYR A 179 8.28 -3.33 11.23
CA TYR A 179 7.40 -4.51 11.14
C TYR A 179 6.49 -4.69 12.37
N GLU A 180 6.89 -4.13 13.51
CA GLU A 180 6.30 -4.41 14.82
C GLU A 180 5.80 -3.15 15.54
N GLY A 181 6.19 -1.98 15.05
CA GLY A 181 5.80 -0.67 15.56
C GLY A 181 4.32 -0.39 15.43
N GLU A 182 3.80 0.43 16.33
CA GLU A 182 2.39 0.79 16.34
C GLU A 182 2.06 1.69 15.15
N ILE A 183 0.93 1.40 14.50
CA ILE A 183 0.44 2.19 13.38
C ILE A 183 -0.90 2.82 13.71
N TYR A 184 -1.01 4.12 13.42
CA TYR A 184 -2.22 4.90 13.61
C TYR A 184 -2.89 5.15 12.26
N SER A 185 -4.14 4.71 12.11
CA SER A 185 -4.86 4.88 10.85
C SER A 185 -5.60 6.22 10.80
N ILE A 186 -5.60 6.87 9.64
CA ILE A 186 -6.40 8.06 9.35
C ILE A 186 -7.18 7.84 8.06
N SER A 187 -8.44 8.26 8.03
CA SER A 187 -9.34 8.10 6.89
C SER A 187 -9.51 9.42 6.17
N VAL A 188 -9.02 9.52 4.94
CA VAL A 188 -8.94 10.79 4.20
C VAL A 188 -9.91 10.92 3.03
N HIS A 189 -10.92 10.04 2.94
CA HIS A 189 -11.91 10.10 1.85
C HIS A 189 -12.72 11.41 1.87
N GLU A 190 -13.01 11.93 3.06
CA GLU A 190 -13.77 13.15 3.29
C GLU A 190 -13.25 13.86 4.54
N GLN A 191 -13.49 15.16 4.63
CA GLN A 191 -12.97 15.99 5.71
C GLN A 191 -13.50 15.57 7.10
N LYS A 192 -14.79 15.22 7.21
CA LYS A 192 -15.39 14.81 8.50
C LYS A 192 -14.81 13.50 9.04
N PRO A 193 -14.71 12.42 8.24
CA PRO A 193 -13.99 11.21 8.60
C PRO A 193 -12.51 11.43 8.91
N PHE A 194 -11.84 12.35 8.21
CA PHE A 194 -10.45 12.69 8.48
C PHE A 194 -10.29 13.29 9.88
N LYS A 195 -11.05 14.33 10.20
CA LYS A 195 -11.11 14.93 11.55
C LYS A 195 -11.43 13.90 12.63
N ARG A 196 -12.47 13.07 12.41
CA ARG A 196 -12.91 12.05 13.37
C ARG A 196 -11.84 10.99 13.64
N THR A 197 -11.19 10.49 12.61
CA THR A 197 -10.16 9.45 12.77
C THR A 197 -8.87 10.01 13.34
N ALA A 198 -8.49 11.23 12.97
CA ALA A 198 -7.37 11.93 13.59
C ALA A 198 -7.59 12.13 15.10
N GLY A 199 -8.74 12.69 15.52
CA GLY A 199 -9.02 12.91 16.94
C GLY A 199 -9.04 11.62 17.76
N ARG A 200 -9.44 10.49 17.17
CA ARG A 200 -9.41 9.19 17.84
C ARG A 200 -8.02 8.57 17.90
N ASN A 201 -7.33 8.53 16.77
CA ASN A 201 -6.13 7.72 16.61
C ASN A 201 -4.83 8.50 16.80
N LEU A 202 -4.88 9.83 16.80
CA LEU A 202 -3.74 10.72 17.04
C LEU A 202 -3.96 11.59 18.28
N SER A 203 -4.76 11.12 19.25
CA SER A 203 -5.07 11.85 20.48
C SER A 203 -3.84 12.15 21.34
N HIS A 204 -2.76 11.36 21.19
CA HIS A 204 -1.45 11.60 21.80
C HIS A 204 -0.70 12.79 21.19
N CYS A 205 -1.18 13.34 20.07
CA CYS A 205 -0.58 14.48 19.38
C CYS A 205 -1.61 15.60 19.13
N PRO A 206 -1.99 16.33 20.19
CA PRO A 206 -3.11 17.28 20.14
C PRO A 206 -2.90 18.44 19.17
N GLU A 207 -1.66 18.88 18.95
CA GLU A 207 -1.35 19.96 18.02
C GLU A 207 -1.66 19.59 16.56
N ILE A 208 -1.36 18.35 16.16
CA ILE A 208 -1.73 17.83 14.84
C ILE A 208 -3.24 17.68 14.70
N VAL A 209 -3.90 17.17 15.74
CA VAL A 209 -5.38 17.05 15.74
C VAL A 209 -6.01 18.43 15.52
N LYS A 210 -5.55 19.45 16.24
CA LYS A 210 -6.04 20.83 16.08
C LYS A 210 -5.83 21.35 14.65
N LYS A 211 -4.64 21.18 14.06
CA LYS A 211 -4.39 21.60 12.68
C LYS A 211 -5.34 20.92 11.69
N ILE A 212 -5.65 19.64 11.88
CA ILE A 212 -6.63 18.90 11.04
C ILE A 212 -8.05 19.43 11.26
N GLU A 213 -8.44 19.75 12.49
CA GLU A 213 -9.73 20.36 12.82
C GLU A 213 -9.91 21.73 12.16
N ASP A 214 -8.85 22.53 12.07
CA ASP A 214 -8.80 23.81 11.37
C ASP A 214 -8.84 23.65 9.83
N GLY A 215 -8.81 22.42 9.33
CA GLY A 215 -8.93 22.10 7.90
C GLY A 215 -7.61 22.01 7.16
N ASN A 216 -6.46 22.04 7.84
CA ASN A 216 -5.17 21.81 7.21
C ASN A 216 -5.08 20.39 6.63
N TYR A 217 -4.23 20.23 5.62
CA TYR A 217 -3.94 18.96 4.95
C TYR A 217 -5.09 18.34 4.16
N PHE A 218 -6.25 19.00 4.06
CA PHE A 218 -7.37 18.55 3.25
C PHE A 218 -7.52 19.45 2.00
N PRO A 219 -7.62 18.87 0.78
CA PRO A 219 -7.63 17.44 0.46
C PRO A 219 -6.26 16.77 0.66
N PHE A 220 -6.25 15.55 1.17
CA PHE A 220 -5.04 14.82 1.55
C PHE A 220 -4.33 14.20 0.33
N ARG A 221 -3.61 15.03 -0.42
CA ARG A 221 -2.94 14.67 -1.67
C ARG A 221 -1.71 15.52 -1.94
N GLY A 222 -0.76 14.98 -2.71
CA GLY A 222 0.43 15.72 -3.16
C GLY A 222 1.21 16.30 -1.98
N ASP A 223 1.50 17.60 -2.05
CA ASP A 223 2.30 18.31 -1.05
C ASP A 223 1.69 18.29 0.36
N GLU A 224 0.37 18.17 0.49
CA GLU A 224 -0.29 18.11 1.79
C GLU A 224 0.06 16.83 2.56
N ILE A 225 0.36 15.73 1.87
CA ILE A 225 0.82 14.47 2.49
C ILE A 225 2.18 14.68 3.15
N LYS A 226 3.09 15.32 2.43
CA LYS A 226 4.44 15.63 2.91
C LYS A 226 4.38 16.59 4.09
N LYS A 227 3.66 17.71 3.92
CA LYS A 227 3.46 18.72 4.95
C LYS A 227 2.86 18.12 6.22
N PHE A 228 1.86 17.25 6.09
CA PHE A 228 1.27 16.54 7.22
C PHE A 228 2.30 15.71 7.99
N LEU A 229 3.10 14.89 7.31
CA LEU A 229 4.06 14.02 7.98
C LEU A 229 5.24 14.83 8.60
N ASP A 230 5.66 15.90 7.94
CA ASP A 230 6.69 16.82 8.44
C ASP A 230 6.22 17.53 9.71
N ASP A 231 5.01 18.09 9.68
CA ASP A 231 4.39 18.66 10.88
C ASP A 231 4.23 17.58 11.97
N TYR A 232 3.82 16.35 11.63
CA TYR A 232 3.69 15.27 12.60
C TYR A 232 5.02 14.95 13.29
N GLY A 233 6.11 14.88 12.53
CA GLY A 233 7.44 14.61 13.08
C GLY A 233 7.99 15.71 13.99
N ILE A 234 7.54 16.95 13.81
CA ILE A 234 7.96 18.11 14.62
C ILE A 234 7.07 18.29 15.85
N LEU A 235 5.75 18.19 15.67
CA LEU A 235 4.75 18.57 16.68
C LEU A 235 4.35 17.41 17.58
N CYS A 236 4.53 16.17 17.14
CA CYS A 236 4.37 15.03 18.02
C CYS A 236 5.69 14.78 18.72
N ASP A 237 5.70 14.86 20.05
CA ASP A 237 6.85 14.44 20.87
C ASP A 237 6.93 12.91 20.80
N LEU A 238 7.41 12.40 19.67
CA LEU A 238 7.72 11.00 19.45
C LEU A 238 8.98 10.71 20.26
N LYS A 239 8.90 10.78 21.60
CA LYS A 239 9.99 10.46 22.54
C LYS A 239 10.11 8.96 22.75
#